data_AF-A0A817ZYL7-F1
#
_entry.id   AF-A0A817ZYL7-F1
#
_cell.length_a   1.000
_cell.length_b   1.000
_cell.length_c   1.000
_cell.angle_alpha   90.00
_cell.angle_beta   90.00
_cell.angle_gamma   90.00
#
_symmetry.space_group_name_H-M   'P 1'
#
loop_
_entity.id
_entity.type
_entity.pdbx_description
1 polymer ?
#
loop_
_entity_poly.entity_id
_entity_poly.type
_entity_poly.pdbx_seq_one_letter_code
_entity_poly.pdbx_strand_id
1 'polypeptide(L)'
;MPTFHKDPLKRLLADVRAHEDERRKRQEKHEIAYQQALVATREKIKQTEGPDMKERLQDQIRQWFIECRNVSQKFPDFPDEDDGGSNKIFEKKTVEEIQEDLDAKLESKGKGKGDKKGKKGKKGKKEKKGKKGKKGKKKKKGDDEEGWTLPESQFVTEMMKPSTQTYQSFWETRDESNNFEQNHDNEIVKEEKRTEVQEEIRIEVDALMREELKNLKAKAKKKKKKKEKDLTPDRTIESLYEELVMNRIIIRPPKVTLNDFLGDFNYLPSLIRQAKHEPMPTMYDVKQLTALYGILPFGSEKVHEIAPQVKGLLICGPRGCGKHMLLHAICNELGANLFDISPQNIYETYREKEGIKMLMHLCSKVGKALQPTVIFINDCEKLFKKKLKPEEKQFEPKRLAKALPKWLKTIKPGDRVLLVGISHEPYQGVVKPMMKAFQRVILLPRPEYGTRLLLWKTLIPKYGGIITPALDLTSLAKLSDSYAPGHIHDTIVETLTERRLVKMSKHPLQASDFIPGLAHHNAIYKEEEDAYKSWWKKTPLGKKRERFLEDQEEGGGDGKGKKDKKGGGKGKGKKGKGKKKK
;
A
#
# COMPACT_ATOMS: atom_id res chain seq x y z
N MET A 1 -76.00 -4.94 -80.65
CA MET A 1 -74.92 -5.96 -80.68
C MET A 1 -73.58 -5.23 -80.69
N PRO A 2 -72.57 -5.72 -79.94
CA PRO A 2 -71.56 -4.90 -79.26
C PRO A 2 -70.14 -5.06 -79.83
N THR A 3 -69.26 -4.08 -79.62
CA THR A 3 -67.80 -4.28 -79.60
C THR A 3 -67.15 -3.46 -78.49
N PHE A 4 -67.47 -3.82 -77.24
CA PHE A 4 -66.66 -3.44 -76.08
C PHE A 4 -65.38 -4.30 -76.07
N HIS A 5 -64.30 -3.82 -76.67
CA HIS A 5 -62.94 -4.26 -76.37
C HIS A 5 -62.09 -3.02 -76.08
N LYS A 6 -62.29 -2.42 -74.90
CA LYS A 6 -61.27 -1.58 -74.27
C LYS A 6 -60.34 -2.54 -73.55
N ASP A 7 -59.09 -2.64 -74.00
CA ASP A 7 -58.06 -3.51 -73.42
C ASP A 7 -58.06 -3.40 -71.88
N PRO A 8 -58.40 -4.46 -71.13
CA PRO A 8 -58.40 -4.42 -69.66
C PRO A 8 -57.01 -4.08 -69.11
N LEU A 9 -55.94 -4.43 -69.83
CA LEU A 9 -54.55 -4.07 -69.53
C LEU A 9 -54.28 -2.56 -69.55
N LYS A 10 -54.88 -1.79 -70.48
CA LYS A 10 -54.66 -0.34 -70.55
C LYS A 10 -55.34 0.40 -69.40
N ARG A 11 -56.52 -0.08 -68.96
CA ARG A 11 -57.22 0.46 -67.79
C ARG A 11 -56.45 0.14 -66.51
N LEU A 12 -55.99 -1.10 -66.34
CA LEU A 12 -55.12 -1.51 -65.23
C LEU A 12 -53.83 -0.68 -65.16
N LEU A 13 -53.17 -0.45 -66.30
CA LEU A 13 -51.96 0.39 -66.35
C LEU A 13 -52.25 1.87 -66.01
N ALA A 14 -53.42 2.40 -66.37
CA ALA A 14 -53.82 3.76 -66.00
C ALA A 14 -54.15 3.86 -64.50
N ASP A 15 -54.84 2.85 -63.94
CA ASP A 15 -55.16 2.79 -62.51
C ASP A 15 -53.88 2.61 -61.66
N VAL A 16 -52.92 1.80 -62.12
CA VAL A 16 -51.59 1.66 -61.48
C VAL A 16 -50.83 2.98 -61.48
N ARG A 17 -50.81 3.71 -62.61
CA ARG A 17 -50.16 5.03 -62.70
C ARG A 17 -50.83 6.08 -61.81
N ALA A 18 -52.17 6.09 -61.74
CA ALA A 18 -52.91 6.98 -60.85
C ALA A 18 -52.59 6.69 -59.37
N HIS A 19 -52.51 5.42 -58.98
CA HIS A 19 -52.09 5.02 -57.65
C HIS A 19 -50.60 5.32 -57.37
N GLU A 20 -49.72 5.27 -58.37
CA GLU A 20 -48.33 5.74 -58.25
C GLU A 20 -48.25 7.25 -57.97
N ASP A 21 -49.02 8.06 -58.70
CA ASP A 21 -49.06 9.52 -58.52
C ASP A 21 -49.67 9.92 -57.17
N GLU A 22 -50.72 9.21 -56.72
CA GLU A 22 -51.31 9.42 -55.40
C GLU A 22 -50.34 9.03 -54.28
N ARG A 23 -49.61 7.91 -54.43
CA ARG A 23 -48.56 7.51 -53.48
C ARG A 23 -47.46 8.56 -53.41
N ARG A 24 -47.03 9.11 -54.55
CA ARG A 24 -46.01 10.16 -54.60
C ARG A 24 -46.46 11.44 -53.90
N LYS A 25 -47.67 11.92 -54.16
CA LYS A 25 -48.22 13.11 -53.46
C LYS A 25 -48.40 12.89 -51.97
N ARG A 26 -48.77 11.67 -51.56
CA ARG A 26 -48.89 11.30 -50.14
C ARG A 26 -47.52 11.28 -49.46
N GLN A 27 -46.51 10.71 -50.11
CA GLN A 27 -45.11 10.71 -49.63
C GLN A 27 -44.59 12.14 -49.42
N GLU A 28 -44.78 13.03 -50.38
CA GLU A 28 -44.36 14.44 -50.27
C GLU A 28 -45.02 15.15 -49.07
N LYS A 29 -46.31 14.90 -48.81
CA LYS A 29 -47.01 15.46 -47.64
C LYS A 29 -46.48 14.92 -46.31
N HIS A 30 -46.24 13.61 -46.21
CA HIS A 30 -45.68 13.03 -44.98
C HIS A 30 -44.23 13.47 -44.74
N GLU A 31 -43.44 13.67 -45.80
CA GLU A 31 -42.08 14.18 -45.70
C GLU A 31 -42.06 15.61 -45.15
N ILE A 32 -42.93 16.48 -45.65
CA ILE A 32 -43.07 17.86 -45.13
C ILE A 32 -43.53 17.84 -43.66
N ALA A 33 -44.52 17.01 -43.32
CA ALA A 33 -45.00 16.88 -41.94
C ALA A 33 -43.92 16.34 -40.99
N TYR A 34 -43.10 15.40 -41.46
CA TYR A 34 -41.96 14.85 -40.73
C TYR A 34 -40.88 15.91 -40.46
N GLN A 35 -40.52 16.70 -41.48
CA GLN A 35 -39.55 17.80 -41.32
C GLN A 35 -40.03 18.85 -40.32
N GLN A 36 -41.32 19.21 -40.34
CA GLN A 36 -41.90 20.13 -39.37
C GLN A 36 -41.90 19.55 -37.94
N ALA A 37 -42.21 18.26 -37.79
CA ALA A 37 -42.19 17.58 -36.51
C ALA A 37 -40.78 17.43 -35.91
N LEU A 38 -39.75 17.25 -36.75
CA LEU A 38 -38.34 17.22 -36.31
C LEU A 38 -37.95 18.54 -35.63
N VAL A 39 -38.31 19.68 -36.23
CA VAL A 39 -38.00 21.00 -35.68
C VAL A 39 -38.79 21.26 -34.40
N ALA A 40 -40.11 21.00 -34.43
CA ALA A 40 -40.97 21.22 -33.26
C ALA A 40 -40.58 20.33 -32.06
N THR A 41 -40.15 19.10 -32.32
CA THR A 41 -39.71 18.16 -31.28
C THR A 41 -38.37 18.56 -30.69
N ARG A 42 -37.43 19.01 -31.54
CA ARG A 42 -36.12 19.53 -31.10
C ARG A 42 -36.28 20.74 -30.18
N GLU A 43 -37.14 21.68 -30.53
CA GLU A 43 -37.41 22.86 -29.69
C GLU A 43 -38.04 22.49 -28.35
N LYS A 44 -39.01 21.57 -28.35
CA LYS A 44 -39.64 21.06 -27.12
C LYS A 44 -38.60 20.41 -26.20
N ILE A 45 -37.76 19.52 -26.72
CA ILE A 45 -36.69 18.86 -25.93
C ILE A 45 -35.73 19.88 -25.34
N LYS A 46 -35.30 20.88 -26.11
CA LYS A 46 -34.39 21.93 -25.64
C LYS A 46 -34.99 22.76 -24.50
N GLN A 47 -36.30 23.02 -24.53
CA GLN A 47 -36.99 23.78 -23.48
C GLN A 47 -37.30 22.94 -22.23
N THR A 48 -37.79 21.71 -22.38
CA THR A 48 -38.26 20.89 -21.24
C THR A 48 -37.15 20.09 -20.59
N GLU A 49 -36.20 19.56 -21.37
CA GLU A 49 -35.18 18.62 -20.89
C GLU A 49 -33.76 19.18 -20.96
N GLY A 50 -33.57 20.28 -21.68
CA GLY A 50 -32.28 20.95 -21.79
C GLY A 50 -31.66 21.33 -20.44
N PRO A 51 -32.40 21.95 -19.49
CA PRO A 51 -31.88 22.29 -18.17
C PRO A 51 -31.42 21.06 -17.37
N ASP A 52 -32.22 19.99 -17.36
CA ASP A 52 -31.91 18.76 -16.63
C ASP A 52 -30.71 18.01 -17.21
N MET A 53 -30.57 18.00 -18.54
CA MET A 53 -29.41 17.42 -19.23
C MET A 53 -28.13 18.22 -18.90
N LYS A 54 -28.24 19.55 -18.85
CA LYS A 54 -27.15 20.45 -18.50
C LYS A 54 -26.64 20.21 -17.07
N GLU A 55 -27.54 20.08 -16.09
CA GLU A 55 -27.19 19.80 -14.69
C GLU A 55 -26.52 18.43 -14.53
N ARG A 56 -27.10 17.38 -15.13
CA ARG A 56 -26.54 16.01 -15.10
C ARG A 56 -25.12 15.95 -15.68
N LEU A 57 -24.87 16.62 -16.80
CA LEU A 57 -23.53 16.67 -17.41
C LEU A 57 -22.54 17.44 -16.54
N GLN A 58 -22.96 18.57 -15.95
CA GLN A 58 -22.12 19.34 -15.03
C GLN A 58 -21.71 18.53 -13.80
N ASP A 59 -22.65 17.80 -13.18
CA ASP A 59 -22.37 17.01 -11.99
C ASP A 59 -21.43 15.84 -12.26
N GLN A 60 -21.59 15.16 -13.40
CA GLN A 60 -20.67 14.11 -13.81
C GLN A 60 -19.24 14.63 -14.02
N ILE A 61 -19.08 15.80 -14.66
CA ILE A 61 -17.76 16.41 -14.87
C ILE A 61 -17.17 16.89 -13.54
N ARG A 62 -17.99 17.44 -12.62
CA ARG A 62 -17.54 17.81 -11.27
C ARG A 62 -17.07 16.60 -10.47
N GLN A 63 -17.79 15.48 -10.56
CA GLN A 63 -17.40 14.23 -9.92
C GLN A 63 -16.07 13.72 -10.49
N TRP A 64 -15.89 13.76 -11.81
CA TRP A 64 -14.62 13.43 -12.46
C TRP A 64 -13.46 14.31 -11.96
N PHE A 65 -13.65 15.62 -11.83
CA PHE A 65 -12.62 16.50 -11.24
C PHE A 65 -12.23 16.09 -9.81
N ILE A 66 -13.20 15.65 -9.00
CA ILE A 66 -12.96 15.21 -7.63
C ILE A 66 -12.17 13.89 -7.61
N GLU A 67 -12.56 12.92 -8.43
CA GLU A 67 -11.88 11.64 -8.54
C GLU A 67 -10.44 11.79 -9.04
N CYS A 68 -10.23 12.57 -10.11
CA CYS A 68 -8.89 12.87 -10.60
C CYS A 68 -8.04 13.63 -9.59
N ARG A 69 -8.62 14.52 -8.79
CA ARG A 69 -7.90 15.21 -7.71
C ARG A 69 -7.49 14.25 -6.59
N ASN A 70 -8.35 13.30 -6.22
CA ASN A 70 -8.07 12.33 -5.18
C ASN A 70 -6.88 11.42 -5.57
N VAL A 71 -6.76 11.09 -6.87
CA VAL A 71 -5.68 10.27 -7.41
C VAL A 71 -4.41 11.07 -7.71
N SER A 72 -4.50 12.14 -8.52
CA SER A 72 -3.33 12.86 -9.06
C SER A 72 -2.81 14.01 -8.17
N GLN A 73 -3.57 14.42 -7.15
CA GLN A 73 -3.28 15.62 -6.33
C GLN A 73 -3.16 16.94 -7.13
N LYS A 74 -3.52 16.93 -8.42
CA LYS A 74 -3.61 18.08 -9.33
C LYS A 74 -4.92 17.99 -10.11
N PHE A 75 -5.49 19.14 -10.46
CA PHE A 75 -6.63 19.20 -11.37
C PHE A 75 -6.16 18.94 -12.81
N PRO A 76 -6.77 17.98 -13.53
CA PRO A 76 -6.46 17.74 -14.95
C PRO A 76 -6.67 18.99 -15.81
N ASP A 77 -6.04 19.01 -16.98
CA ASP A 77 -6.39 19.96 -18.05
C ASP A 77 -7.61 19.42 -18.81
N PHE A 78 -8.53 20.31 -19.18
CA PHE A 78 -9.72 19.93 -19.95
C PHE A 78 -9.29 19.61 -21.39
N PRO A 79 -9.77 18.52 -22.03
CA PRO A 79 -9.41 18.19 -23.41
C PRO A 79 -9.84 19.30 -24.38
N ASP A 80 -9.02 19.61 -25.38
CA ASP A 80 -9.28 20.68 -26.35
C ASP A 80 -10.49 20.40 -27.27
N GLU A 81 -11.05 21.45 -27.88
CA GLU A 81 -12.25 21.38 -28.72
C GLU A 81 -12.02 20.48 -29.96
N ASP A 82 -10.81 20.50 -30.52
CA ASP A 82 -10.39 19.65 -31.66
C ASP A 82 -10.26 18.17 -31.31
N ASP A 83 -10.20 17.84 -30.02
CA ASP A 83 -9.95 16.49 -29.51
C ASP A 83 -11.23 15.78 -29.04
N GLY A 84 -12.42 16.37 -29.26
CA GLY A 84 -13.71 15.80 -28.87
C GLY A 84 -14.17 16.13 -27.44
N GLY A 85 -13.52 17.08 -26.76
CA GLY A 85 -13.99 17.63 -25.47
C GLY A 85 -14.30 16.56 -24.42
N SER A 86 -15.48 16.63 -23.82
CA SER A 86 -15.92 15.64 -22.83
C SER A 86 -16.28 14.25 -23.41
N ASN A 87 -16.28 14.00 -24.74
CA ASN A 87 -16.50 12.64 -25.29
C ASN A 87 -15.46 11.65 -24.78
N LYS A 88 -14.21 12.08 -24.68
CA LYS A 88 -13.11 11.28 -24.12
C LYS A 88 -13.21 11.04 -22.60
N ILE A 89 -14.03 11.82 -21.88
CA ILE A 89 -14.24 11.65 -20.43
C ILE A 89 -15.30 10.57 -20.16
N PHE A 90 -16.25 10.38 -21.07
CA PHE A 90 -17.36 9.44 -20.93
C PHE A 90 -17.19 8.14 -21.74
N GLU A 91 -16.37 8.14 -22.80
CA GLU A 91 -15.80 6.90 -23.31
C GLU A 91 -14.97 6.27 -22.19
N LYS A 92 -15.43 5.13 -21.67
CA LYS A 92 -14.83 4.42 -20.53
C LYS A 92 -13.34 4.10 -20.76
N LYS A 93 -12.48 5.08 -20.51
CA LYS A 93 -11.05 4.89 -20.35
C LYS A 93 -10.76 4.72 -18.87
N THR A 94 -10.12 3.61 -18.55
CA THR A 94 -9.71 3.31 -17.19
C THR A 94 -8.67 4.33 -16.72
N VAL A 95 -8.62 4.58 -15.41
CA VAL A 95 -7.69 5.53 -14.77
C VAL A 95 -6.22 5.28 -15.17
N GLU A 96 -5.90 4.07 -15.61
CA GLU A 96 -4.58 3.63 -16.10
C GLU A 96 -4.23 4.21 -17.48
N GLU A 97 -5.18 4.34 -18.41
CA GLU A 97 -4.93 4.91 -19.76
C GLU A 97 -4.80 6.45 -19.73
N ILE A 98 -5.45 7.10 -18.77
CA ILE A 98 -5.32 8.55 -18.53
C ILE A 98 -3.90 8.90 -18.05
N GLN A 99 -3.24 7.97 -17.34
CA GLN A 99 -1.86 8.14 -16.89
C GLN A 99 -0.89 8.04 -18.07
N GLU A 100 -1.09 7.10 -19.00
CA GLU A 100 -0.25 6.93 -20.19
C GLU A 100 -0.34 8.15 -21.15
N ASP A 101 -1.54 8.72 -21.36
CA ASP A 101 -1.72 9.92 -22.20
C ASP A 101 -1.09 11.19 -21.58
N LEU A 102 -1.04 11.29 -20.24
CA LEU A 102 -0.39 12.39 -19.53
C LEU A 102 1.14 12.29 -19.56
N ASP A 103 1.68 11.08 -19.48
CA ASP A 103 3.11 10.83 -19.57
C ASP A 103 3.63 11.08 -21.01
N ALA A 104 2.85 10.73 -22.04
CA ALA A 104 3.16 11.06 -23.44
C ALA A 104 3.14 12.58 -23.75
N LYS A 105 2.24 13.36 -23.12
CA LYS A 105 2.20 14.82 -23.27
C LYS A 105 3.32 15.55 -22.50
N LEU A 106 3.94 14.91 -21.52
CA LEU A 106 5.12 15.45 -20.83
C LEU A 106 6.40 15.25 -21.66
N GLU A 107 6.48 14.20 -22.48
CA GLU A 107 7.62 13.96 -23.37
C GLU A 107 7.66 14.90 -24.60
N SER A 108 6.50 15.36 -25.09
CA SER A 108 6.43 16.22 -26.29
C SER A 108 6.81 17.69 -26.07
N LYS A 109 6.91 18.16 -24.82
CA LYS A 109 7.39 19.51 -24.48
C LYS A 109 8.91 19.62 -24.27
N GLY A 110 9.66 18.52 -24.47
CA GLY A 110 11.08 18.42 -24.12
C GLY A 110 12.11 18.54 -25.24
N LYS A 111 11.76 18.85 -26.50
CA LYS A 111 12.77 18.96 -27.58
C LYS A 111 12.55 20.15 -28.52
N GLY A 112 13.33 21.21 -28.29
CA GLY A 112 13.54 22.29 -29.23
C GLY A 112 15.03 22.58 -29.44
N LYS A 113 15.45 22.53 -30.71
CA LYS A 113 16.68 23.04 -31.37
C LYS A 113 18.00 22.25 -31.28
N GLY A 114 18.50 21.83 -32.46
CA GLY A 114 19.88 21.41 -32.70
C GLY A 114 20.13 20.66 -34.03
N ASP A 115 20.32 21.44 -35.10
CA ASP A 115 21.16 21.20 -36.30
C ASP A 115 20.80 20.29 -37.51
N LYS A 116 21.17 20.84 -38.68
CA LYS A 116 21.02 20.36 -40.08
C LYS A 116 22.23 19.51 -40.51
N LYS A 117 22.01 18.37 -41.21
CA LYS A 117 22.62 18.05 -42.53
C LYS A 117 22.08 16.74 -43.15
N GLY A 118 22.02 16.71 -44.49
CA GLY A 118 21.30 15.74 -45.35
C GLY A 118 21.70 14.27 -45.23
N LYS A 119 20.91 13.33 -45.78
CA LYS A 119 20.96 12.90 -47.20
C LYS A 119 19.85 11.86 -47.48
N LYS A 120 19.43 11.82 -48.75
CA LYS A 120 18.40 11.01 -49.43
C LYS A 120 18.37 9.50 -49.10
N GLY A 121 17.17 8.89 -49.17
CA GLY A 121 17.00 7.58 -49.82
C GLY A 121 15.86 6.64 -49.37
N LYS A 122 14.81 6.56 -50.18
CA LYS A 122 14.01 5.36 -50.58
C LYS A 122 12.90 4.76 -49.67
N LYS A 123 11.66 4.98 -50.16
CA LYS A 123 10.47 4.09 -50.28
C LYS A 123 10.45 2.73 -49.54
N GLY A 124 9.34 2.48 -48.83
CA GLY A 124 8.79 1.14 -48.58
C GLY A 124 7.56 1.16 -47.65
N LYS A 125 6.40 0.74 -48.15
CA LYS A 125 5.05 0.80 -47.57
C LYS A 125 4.65 -0.61 -47.09
N LYS A 126 4.16 -0.81 -45.85
CA LYS A 126 2.94 -1.61 -45.52
C LYS A 126 2.71 -1.83 -44.01
N GLU A 127 1.43 -1.87 -43.69
CA GLU A 127 0.72 -2.01 -42.40
C GLU A 127 0.90 -3.38 -41.71
N LYS A 128 0.72 -3.45 -40.38
CA LYS A 128 -0.49 -4.03 -39.73
C LYS A 128 -0.41 -4.08 -38.19
N LYS A 129 -1.58 -3.80 -37.60
CA LYS A 129 -1.99 -3.90 -36.18
C LYS A 129 -1.87 -5.31 -35.59
N GLY A 130 -1.63 -5.39 -34.27
CA GLY A 130 -2.67 -5.91 -33.35
C GLY A 130 -2.35 -7.09 -32.41
N LYS A 131 -2.64 -6.84 -31.11
CA LYS A 131 -3.14 -7.73 -30.04
C LYS A 131 -2.17 -8.52 -29.15
N LYS A 132 -2.00 -7.99 -27.92
CA LYS A 132 -1.84 -8.74 -26.65
C LYS A 132 -3.21 -9.28 -26.18
N GLY A 133 -3.25 -10.54 -25.72
CA GLY A 133 -4.37 -11.14 -25.00
C GLY A 133 -4.01 -11.40 -23.53
N LYS A 134 -4.87 -10.93 -22.61
CA LYS A 134 -4.78 -11.07 -21.15
C LYS A 134 -5.66 -12.25 -20.70
N LYS A 135 -5.12 -13.08 -19.80
CA LYS A 135 -5.77 -14.24 -19.17
C LYS A 135 -7.05 -13.86 -18.42
N GLY A 136 -8.13 -14.59 -18.73
CA GLY A 136 -9.38 -14.62 -17.99
C GLY A 136 -9.36 -15.61 -16.82
N LYS A 137 -10.26 -15.34 -15.88
CA LYS A 137 -10.48 -15.99 -14.59
C LYS A 137 -11.74 -16.86 -14.70
N LYS A 138 -11.79 -17.90 -13.86
CA LYS A 138 -12.95 -18.38 -13.08
C LYS A 138 -13.81 -19.57 -13.61
N LYS A 139 -14.00 -20.49 -12.66
CA LYS A 139 -15.26 -21.13 -12.19
C LYS A 139 -15.75 -22.43 -12.84
N LYS A 140 -15.54 -23.51 -12.07
CA LYS A 140 -16.47 -24.58 -11.66
C LYS A 140 -17.85 -24.57 -12.34
N LYS A 141 -18.13 -25.59 -13.16
CA LYS A 141 -19.45 -26.00 -13.65
C LYS A 141 -19.63 -27.47 -13.29
N GLY A 142 -20.78 -27.82 -12.72
CA GLY A 142 -21.18 -29.20 -12.44
C GLY A 142 -21.53 -29.92 -13.74
N ASP A 143 -21.42 -31.25 -13.68
CA ASP A 143 -21.89 -32.19 -14.69
C ASP A 143 -23.41 -32.08 -14.85
N ASP A 144 -23.84 -31.98 -16.11
CA ASP A 144 -25.01 -32.65 -16.65
C ASP A 144 -24.71 -32.90 -18.14
N GLU A 145 -24.87 -34.14 -18.58
CA GLU A 145 -24.64 -34.60 -19.96
C GLU A 145 -25.63 -33.95 -20.94
N GLU A 146 -25.12 -33.21 -21.93
CA GLU A 146 -25.82 -32.95 -23.19
C GLU A 146 -24.87 -33.22 -24.35
N GLY A 147 -25.37 -34.03 -25.29
CA GLY A 147 -24.62 -34.63 -26.39
C GLY A 147 -23.97 -33.65 -27.36
N TRP A 148 -23.21 -34.24 -28.28
CA TRP A 148 -22.46 -33.54 -29.33
C TRP A 148 -23.33 -32.54 -30.10
N THR A 149 -23.20 -31.25 -29.79
CA THR A 149 -23.85 -30.17 -30.53
C THR A 149 -22.93 -29.70 -31.65
N LEU A 150 -23.47 -29.58 -32.87
CA LEU A 150 -22.73 -28.99 -33.98
C LEU A 150 -22.32 -27.55 -33.61
N PRO A 151 -21.11 -27.10 -33.98
CA PRO A 151 -20.72 -25.72 -33.76
C PRO A 151 -21.69 -24.80 -34.50
N GLU A 152 -22.32 -23.87 -33.76
CA GLU A 152 -23.21 -22.86 -34.32
C GLU A 152 -22.51 -22.15 -35.50
N SER A 153 -23.20 -22.02 -36.63
CA SER A 153 -22.69 -21.33 -37.81
C SER A 153 -22.27 -19.90 -37.43
N GLN A 154 -21.01 -19.56 -37.70
CA GLN A 154 -20.43 -18.23 -37.47
C GLN A 154 -21.25 -17.12 -38.17
N PHE A 155 -21.92 -17.46 -39.27
CA PHE A 155 -22.80 -16.55 -40.01
C PHE A 155 -24.05 -16.14 -39.20
N VAL A 156 -24.67 -17.08 -38.48
CA VAL A 156 -25.82 -16.80 -37.61
C VAL A 156 -25.38 -15.95 -36.41
N THR A 157 -24.16 -16.19 -35.91
CA THR A 157 -23.60 -15.43 -34.80
C THR A 157 -23.30 -13.98 -35.17
N GLU A 158 -22.76 -13.72 -36.36
CA GLU A 158 -22.37 -12.36 -36.78
C GLU A 158 -23.51 -11.54 -37.39
N MET A 159 -24.43 -12.14 -38.16
CA MET A 159 -25.50 -11.40 -38.82
C MET A 159 -26.82 -11.42 -38.02
N MET A 160 -27.23 -12.59 -37.52
CA MET A 160 -28.55 -12.73 -36.88
C MET A 160 -28.57 -12.27 -35.43
N LYS A 161 -27.50 -12.48 -34.64
CA LYS A 161 -27.51 -12.04 -33.22
C LYS A 161 -27.67 -10.53 -33.06
N PRO A 162 -26.94 -9.64 -33.77
CA PRO A 162 -27.17 -8.21 -33.65
C PRO A 162 -28.53 -7.79 -34.19
N SER A 163 -29.00 -8.34 -35.32
CA SER A 163 -30.31 -8.01 -35.88
C SER A 163 -31.47 -8.44 -34.97
N THR A 164 -31.38 -9.64 -34.39
CA THR A 164 -32.35 -10.19 -33.44
C THR A 164 -32.34 -9.40 -32.14
N GLN A 165 -31.16 -8.97 -31.67
CA GLN A 165 -31.07 -8.08 -30.51
C GLN A 165 -31.72 -6.71 -30.79
N THR A 166 -31.46 -6.08 -31.94
CA THR A 166 -32.17 -4.85 -32.33
C THR A 166 -33.67 -5.06 -32.42
N TYR A 167 -34.14 -6.20 -32.95
CA TYR A 167 -35.57 -6.50 -33.00
C TYR A 167 -36.16 -6.63 -31.60
N GLN A 168 -35.56 -7.46 -30.73
CA GLN A 168 -36.02 -7.68 -29.36
C GLN A 168 -35.97 -6.40 -28.51
N SER A 169 -34.96 -5.55 -28.68
CA SER A 169 -34.82 -4.34 -27.87
C SER A 169 -35.61 -3.14 -28.38
N PHE A 170 -35.80 -3.03 -29.70
CA PHE A 170 -36.30 -1.80 -30.33
C PHE A 170 -37.66 -1.97 -31.01
N TRP A 171 -37.98 -3.17 -31.52
CA TRP A 171 -39.19 -3.42 -32.31
C TRP A 171 -40.22 -4.30 -31.60
N GLU A 172 -39.81 -5.24 -30.75
CA GLU A 172 -40.70 -6.22 -30.10
C GLU A 172 -41.80 -5.58 -29.22
N THR A 173 -41.52 -4.42 -28.62
CA THR A 173 -42.45 -3.73 -27.71
C THR A 173 -43.26 -2.62 -28.37
N ARG A 174 -43.09 -2.37 -29.68
CA ARG A 174 -43.80 -1.31 -30.39
C ARG A 174 -44.96 -1.90 -31.19
N ASP A 175 -46.17 -1.44 -30.88
CA ASP A 175 -47.39 -1.84 -31.58
C ASP A 175 -47.84 -0.70 -32.52
N GLU A 176 -47.71 -0.91 -33.83
CA GLU A 176 -48.13 0.03 -34.87
C GLU A 176 -49.60 -0.18 -35.30
N SER A 177 -50.37 -1.01 -34.59
CA SER A 177 -51.78 -1.33 -34.92
C SER A 177 -52.69 -0.12 -35.10
N ASN A 178 -52.34 1.04 -34.53
CA ASN A 178 -53.11 2.29 -34.62
C ASN A 178 -52.57 3.30 -35.66
N ASN A 179 -51.50 2.98 -36.39
CA ASN A 179 -50.87 3.89 -37.37
C ASN A 179 -51.26 3.57 -38.83
N PHE A 180 -52.56 3.46 -39.11
CA PHE A 180 -53.08 3.19 -40.46
C PHE A 180 -52.70 4.25 -41.51
N GLU A 181 -52.47 5.49 -41.06
CA GLU A 181 -52.10 6.62 -41.92
C GLU A 181 -50.58 6.70 -42.21
N GLN A 182 -49.77 5.79 -41.66
CA GLN A 182 -48.31 5.74 -41.83
C GLN A 182 -47.61 7.06 -41.47
N ASN A 183 -48.07 7.73 -40.41
CA ASN A 183 -47.41 8.92 -39.89
C ASN A 183 -46.08 8.55 -39.21
N HIS A 184 -45.16 9.50 -39.11
CA HIS A 184 -43.87 9.28 -38.47
C HIS A 184 -44.02 8.99 -36.98
N ASP A 185 -43.17 8.13 -36.45
CA ASP A 185 -43.15 7.84 -35.02
C ASP A 185 -42.49 8.99 -34.24
N ASN A 186 -43.27 9.62 -33.37
CA ASN A 186 -42.82 10.72 -32.53
C ASN A 186 -41.75 10.28 -31.51
N GLU A 187 -41.68 9.01 -31.13
CA GLU A 187 -40.69 8.54 -30.16
C GLU A 187 -39.31 8.37 -30.79
N ILE A 188 -39.24 7.82 -32.00
CA ILE A 188 -37.99 7.69 -32.77
C ILE A 188 -37.40 9.07 -33.04
N VAL A 189 -38.25 10.01 -33.47
CA VAL A 189 -37.86 11.41 -33.70
C VAL A 189 -37.36 12.08 -32.42
N LYS A 190 -37.99 11.79 -31.27
CA LYS A 190 -37.54 12.32 -29.98
C LYS A 190 -36.17 11.75 -29.58
N GLU A 191 -35.94 10.45 -29.76
CA GLU A 191 -34.66 9.81 -29.40
C GLU A 191 -33.50 10.34 -30.25
N GLU A 192 -33.70 10.49 -31.56
CA GLU A 192 -32.68 11.02 -32.47
C GLU A 192 -32.41 12.52 -32.19
N LYS A 193 -33.44 13.33 -31.93
CA LYS A 193 -33.24 14.75 -31.58
C LYS A 193 -32.71 14.97 -30.17
N ARG A 194 -32.89 14.02 -29.23
CA ARG A 194 -32.27 14.08 -27.90
C ARG A 194 -30.74 14.02 -28.01
N THR A 195 -30.19 13.17 -28.86
CA THR A 195 -28.73 13.05 -29.00
C THR A 195 -28.14 14.33 -29.60
N GLU A 196 -28.78 14.90 -30.63
CA GLU A 196 -28.38 16.20 -31.21
C GLU A 196 -28.41 17.34 -30.19
N VAL A 197 -29.51 17.48 -29.43
CA VAL A 197 -29.65 18.53 -28.40
C VAL A 197 -28.66 18.31 -27.25
N GLN A 198 -28.38 17.06 -26.89
CA GLN A 198 -27.39 16.72 -25.87
C GLN A 198 -25.97 17.11 -26.31
N GLU A 199 -25.61 16.94 -27.59
CA GLU A 199 -24.33 17.40 -28.14
C GLU A 199 -24.19 18.93 -28.11
N GLU A 200 -25.24 19.67 -28.44
CA GLU A 200 -25.24 21.14 -28.33
C GLU A 200 -25.05 21.62 -26.88
N ILE A 201 -25.85 21.09 -25.95
CA ILE A 201 -25.78 21.46 -24.52
C ILE A 201 -24.42 21.13 -23.95
N ARG A 202 -23.80 20.04 -24.43
CA ARG A 202 -22.47 19.64 -24.01
C ARG A 202 -21.39 20.65 -24.37
N ILE A 203 -21.44 21.25 -25.56
CA ILE A 203 -20.50 22.31 -25.95
C ILE A 203 -20.62 23.49 -24.98
N GLU A 204 -21.84 23.89 -24.61
CA GLU A 204 -22.07 24.94 -23.61
C GLU A 204 -21.54 24.55 -22.22
N VAL A 205 -21.76 23.30 -21.79
CA VAL A 205 -21.30 22.79 -20.49
C VAL A 205 -19.77 22.75 -20.45
N ASP A 206 -19.12 22.26 -21.51
CA ASP A 206 -17.66 22.16 -21.60
C ASP A 206 -17.00 23.54 -21.48
N ALA A 207 -17.58 24.58 -22.10
CA ALA A 207 -17.12 25.96 -21.98
C ALA A 207 -17.21 26.47 -20.53
N LEU A 208 -18.35 26.27 -19.86
CA LEU A 208 -18.55 26.66 -18.45
C LEU A 208 -17.58 25.94 -17.51
N MET A 209 -17.36 24.63 -17.73
CA MET A 209 -16.47 23.83 -16.88
C MET A 209 -14.99 24.19 -17.06
N ARG A 210 -14.58 24.67 -18.25
CA ARG A 210 -13.23 25.25 -18.46
C ARG A 210 -13.01 26.50 -17.60
N GLU A 211 -14.02 27.35 -17.46
CA GLU A 211 -13.95 28.54 -16.59
C GLU A 211 -13.93 28.16 -15.10
N GLU A 212 -14.76 27.20 -14.68
CA GLU A 212 -14.73 26.66 -13.32
C GLU A 212 -13.33 26.08 -12.97
N LEU A 213 -12.71 25.34 -13.89
CA LEU A 213 -11.35 24.81 -13.71
C LEU A 213 -10.29 25.90 -13.55
N LYS A 214 -10.35 26.98 -14.34
CA LYS A 214 -9.43 28.12 -14.20
C LYS A 214 -9.55 28.74 -12.80
N ASN A 215 -10.78 28.92 -12.33
CA ASN A 215 -11.06 29.46 -10.99
C ASN A 215 -10.61 28.51 -9.87
N LEU A 216 -10.80 27.19 -10.02
CA LEU A 216 -10.36 26.17 -9.08
C LEU A 216 -8.83 26.06 -9.02
N LYS A 217 -8.14 26.11 -10.17
CA LYS A 217 -6.66 26.13 -10.24
C LYS A 217 -6.07 27.37 -9.58
N ALA A 218 -6.70 28.54 -9.73
CA ALA A 218 -6.30 29.78 -9.05
C ALA A 218 -6.44 29.66 -7.51
N LYS A 219 -7.56 29.12 -7.02
CA LYS A 219 -7.76 28.85 -5.58
C LYS A 219 -6.78 27.79 -5.03
N ALA A 220 -6.43 26.77 -5.81
CA ALA A 220 -5.45 25.75 -5.44
C ALA A 220 -4.02 26.29 -5.32
N LYS A 221 -3.59 27.22 -6.19
CA LYS A 221 -2.26 27.87 -6.08
C LYS A 221 -2.11 28.65 -4.76
N LYS A 222 -3.16 29.32 -4.26
CA LYS A 222 -3.13 29.99 -2.94
C LYS A 222 -2.98 29.01 -1.76
N LYS A 223 -3.46 27.76 -1.87
CA LYS A 223 -3.26 26.71 -0.85
C LYS A 223 -1.89 26.02 -0.91
N LYS A 224 -1.14 26.13 -2.02
CA LYS A 224 0.12 25.41 -2.23
C LYS A 224 1.35 26.00 -1.50
N LYS A 225 1.23 27.19 -0.91
CA LYS A 225 2.27 27.85 -0.09
C LYS A 225 2.47 27.22 1.31
N LYS A 226 1.94 26.01 1.56
CA LYS A 226 2.06 25.27 2.82
C LYS A 226 2.65 23.87 2.62
N LYS A 227 3.55 23.68 1.65
CA LYS A 227 4.51 22.55 1.66
C LYS A 227 5.68 22.95 2.56
N GLU A 228 6.18 22.02 3.36
CA GLU A 228 7.35 22.25 4.23
C GLU A 228 8.46 22.91 3.42
N LYS A 229 8.92 24.08 3.89
CA LYS A 229 10.04 24.81 3.31
C LYS A 229 11.28 23.94 3.53
N ASP A 230 11.91 23.47 2.47
CA ASP A 230 13.22 22.81 2.59
C ASP A 230 14.16 23.79 3.30
N LEU A 231 14.79 23.33 4.40
CA LEU A 231 15.63 24.20 5.23
C LEU A 231 17.05 24.35 4.65
N THR A 232 17.42 23.54 3.66
CA THR A 232 18.74 23.53 3.01
C THR A 232 18.66 23.47 1.47
N PRO A 233 17.97 24.42 0.80
CA PRO A 233 17.85 24.40 -0.66
C PRO A 233 19.19 24.68 -1.36
N ASP A 234 20.05 25.51 -0.76
CA ASP A 234 21.28 26.01 -1.40
C ASP A 234 22.52 25.11 -1.20
N ARG A 235 22.37 23.97 -0.50
CA ARG A 235 23.48 23.05 -0.17
C ARG A 235 23.44 21.76 -0.98
N THR A 236 24.60 21.34 -1.49
CA THR A 236 24.80 20.07 -2.20
C THR A 236 24.67 18.87 -1.24
N ILE A 237 24.36 17.69 -1.79
CA ILE A 237 24.17 16.46 -1.00
C ILE A 237 25.50 15.99 -0.39
N GLU A 238 26.61 16.20 -1.10
CA GLU A 238 27.97 15.84 -0.65
C GLU A 238 28.39 16.63 0.59
N SER A 239 28.19 17.95 0.59
CA SER A 239 28.45 18.81 1.76
C SER A 239 27.62 18.39 2.98
N LEU A 240 26.36 18.00 2.77
CA LEU A 240 25.50 17.50 3.85
C LEU A 240 25.95 16.12 4.35
N TYR A 241 26.48 15.27 3.47
CA TYR A 241 27.03 13.98 3.87
C TYR A 241 28.28 14.15 4.72
N GLU A 242 29.20 15.03 4.32
CA GLU A 242 30.41 15.36 5.08
C GLU A 242 30.07 15.91 6.47
N GLU A 243 29.09 16.83 6.58
CA GLU A 243 28.62 17.35 7.87
C GLU A 243 28.11 16.22 8.78
N LEU A 244 27.34 15.27 8.24
CA LEU A 244 26.80 14.15 9.01
C LEU A 244 27.88 13.13 9.42
N VAL A 245 28.93 12.97 8.61
CA VAL A 245 30.09 12.13 8.96
C VAL A 245 30.94 12.80 10.05
N MET A 246 31.21 14.11 9.94
CA MET A 246 31.94 14.88 10.95
C MET A 246 31.22 14.87 12.29
N ASN A 247 29.89 14.99 12.27
CA ASN A 247 29.03 14.91 13.46
C ASN A 247 28.81 13.48 13.98
N ARG A 248 29.50 12.47 13.42
CA ARG A 248 29.40 11.04 13.78
C ARG A 248 27.98 10.48 13.72
N ILE A 249 27.10 11.09 12.92
CA ILE A 249 25.75 10.58 12.70
C ILE A 249 25.79 9.42 11.71
N ILE A 250 26.59 9.52 10.64
CA ILE A 250 26.79 8.40 9.72
C ILE A 250 27.92 7.53 10.27
N ILE A 251 27.59 6.27 10.56
CA ILE A 251 28.52 5.30 11.13
C ILE A 251 28.71 4.16 10.14
N ARG A 252 29.96 3.69 10.00
CA ARG A 252 30.23 2.45 9.27
C ARG A 252 29.89 1.25 10.15
N PRO A 253 28.90 0.40 9.79
CA PRO A 253 28.57 -0.77 10.59
C PRO A 253 29.74 -1.77 10.60
N PRO A 254 30.00 -2.47 11.72
CA PRO A 254 30.93 -3.59 11.76
C PRO A 254 30.45 -4.71 10.82
N LYS A 255 31.39 -5.43 10.20
CA LYS A 255 31.09 -6.51 9.26
C LYS A 255 30.55 -7.74 10.02
N VAL A 256 29.23 -7.91 9.96
CA VAL A 256 28.47 -8.99 10.59
C VAL A 256 27.36 -9.40 9.63
N THR A 257 27.20 -10.70 9.41
CA THR A 257 26.14 -11.25 8.56
C THR A 257 25.00 -11.83 9.40
N LEU A 258 23.85 -12.09 8.78
CA LEU A 258 22.74 -12.73 9.49
C LEU A 258 23.09 -14.19 9.88
N ASN A 259 24.08 -14.81 9.22
CA ASN A 259 24.56 -16.15 9.53
C ASN A 259 25.39 -16.20 10.83
N ASP A 260 26.03 -15.11 11.21
CA ASP A 260 26.74 -15.00 12.47
C ASP A 260 25.78 -14.96 13.67
N PHE A 261 24.50 -14.65 13.45
CA PHE A 261 23.46 -14.75 14.47
C PHE A 261 23.01 -16.20 14.62
N LEU A 262 23.51 -16.84 15.69
CA LEU A 262 23.26 -18.24 16.02
C LEU A 262 21.93 -18.39 16.76
N GLY A 263 21.11 -19.35 16.31
CA GLY A 263 19.85 -19.71 16.92
C GLY A 263 19.42 -21.09 16.43
N ASP A 264 19.01 -21.93 17.36
CA ASP A 264 18.49 -23.26 17.05
C ASP A 264 16.99 -23.20 16.73
N PHE A 265 16.51 -24.14 15.92
CA PHE A 265 15.11 -24.27 15.59
C PHE A 265 14.37 -24.99 16.71
N ASN A 266 13.18 -24.52 17.09
CA ASN A 266 12.37 -25.20 18.09
C ASN A 266 11.40 -26.18 17.41
N TYR A 267 11.55 -27.45 17.75
CA TYR A 267 10.75 -28.56 17.21
C TYR A 267 9.45 -28.80 17.99
N LEU A 268 9.31 -28.22 19.19
CA LEU A 268 8.18 -28.39 20.11
C LEU A 268 7.05 -27.33 20.05
N PRO A 269 7.04 -26.27 19.21
CA PRO A 269 5.98 -25.25 19.28
C PRO A 269 4.56 -25.80 19.13
N SER A 270 4.37 -26.84 18.30
CA SER A 270 3.07 -27.48 18.10
C SER A 270 2.55 -28.13 19.38
N LEU A 271 3.42 -28.79 20.14
CA LEU A 271 3.07 -29.44 21.41
C LEU A 271 2.76 -28.43 22.50
N ILE A 272 3.54 -27.34 22.58
CA ILE A 272 3.33 -26.28 23.57
C ILE A 272 1.99 -25.58 23.31
N ARG A 273 1.64 -25.34 22.04
CA ARG A 273 0.33 -24.79 21.65
C ARG A 273 -0.82 -25.75 21.96
N GLN A 274 -0.64 -27.07 21.80
CA GLN A 274 -1.63 -28.06 22.23
C GLN A 274 -1.84 -28.05 23.75
N ALA A 275 -0.78 -27.80 24.52
CA ALA A 275 -0.85 -27.60 25.96
C ALA A 275 -1.42 -26.23 26.38
N LYS A 276 -2.01 -25.47 25.44
CA LYS A 276 -2.59 -24.12 25.65
C LYS A 276 -1.60 -23.09 26.21
N HIS A 277 -0.30 -23.36 26.09
CA HIS A 277 0.74 -22.40 26.40
C HIS A 277 1.24 -21.78 25.09
N GLU A 278 1.54 -20.48 25.12
CA GLU A 278 2.18 -19.84 23.97
C GLU A 278 3.69 -19.97 24.13
N PRO A 279 4.41 -20.63 23.21
CA PRO A 279 5.85 -20.63 23.23
C PRO A 279 6.38 -19.21 23.00
N MET A 280 7.37 -18.82 23.80
CA MET A 280 8.16 -17.63 23.52
C MET A 280 8.83 -17.80 22.15
N PRO A 281 9.05 -16.71 21.39
CA PRO A 281 9.78 -16.81 20.13
C PRO A 281 11.16 -17.42 20.38
N THR A 282 11.73 -18.07 19.37
CA THR A 282 13.09 -18.60 19.48
C THR A 282 14.10 -17.63 18.87
N MET A 283 15.39 -17.86 19.12
CA MET A 283 16.44 -17.06 18.48
C MET A 283 16.43 -17.25 16.95
N TYR A 284 16.09 -18.45 16.47
CA TYR A 284 15.89 -18.68 15.05
C TYR A 284 14.68 -17.92 14.49
N ASP A 285 13.55 -17.90 15.21
CA ASP A 285 12.39 -17.08 14.81
C ASP A 285 12.74 -15.60 14.73
N VAL A 286 13.54 -15.09 15.67
CA VAL A 286 14.04 -13.70 15.64
C VAL A 286 14.85 -13.44 14.37
N LYS A 287 15.73 -14.37 13.97
CA LYS A 287 16.50 -14.28 12.73
C LYS A 287 15.58 -14.21 11.51
N GLN A 288 14.56 -15.07 11.46
CA GLN A 288 13.58 -15.10 10.37
C GLN A 288 12.72 -13.82 10.32
N LEU A 289 12.25 -13.33 11.47
CA LEU A 289 11.48 -12.08 11.57
C LEU A 289 12.33 -10.87 11.16
N THR A 290 13.62 -10.89 11.48
CA THR A 290 14.57 -9.85 11.07
C THR A 290 14.75 -9.84 9.55
N ALA A 291 14.90 -11.01 8.93
CA ALA A 291 14.94 -11.11 7.47
C ALA A 291 13.63 -10.62 6.83
N LEU A 292 12.48 -11.01 7.39
CA LEU A 292 11.17 -10.72 6.83
C LEU A 292 10.77 -9.24 6.93
N TYR A 293 11.06 -8.58 8.06
CA TYR A 293 10.69 -7.18 8.27
C TYR A 293 11.80 -6.19 7.97
N GLY A 294 13.06 -6.58 8.16
CA GLY A 294 14.22 -5.70 8.07
C GLY A 294 14.95 -5.78 6.73
N ILE A 295 15.05 -6.95 6.10
CA ILE A 295 15.90 -7.16 4.91
C ILE A 295 15.06 -7.26 3.64
N LEU A 296 14.14 -8.22 3.57
CA LEU A 296 13.36 -8.49 2.35
C LEU A 296 12.61 -7.27 1.78
N PRO A 297 11.94 -6.43 2.59
CA PRO A 297 11.22 -5.27 2.06
C PRO A 297 12.15 -4.20 1.48
N PHE A 298 13.43 -4.19 1.84
CA PHE A 298 14.38 -3.14 1.44
C PHE A 298 15.43 -3.62 0.42
N GLY A 299 15.56 -4.92 0.23
CA GLY A 299 16.54 -5.50 -0.70
C GLY A 299 16.23 -5.25 -2.18
N SER A 300 14.95 -5.33 -2.58
CA SER A 300 14.54 -5.12 -3.98
C SER A 300 13.38 -4.15 -4.10
N GLU A 301 13.44 -3.24 -5.08
CA GLU A 301 12.39 -2.26 -5.36
C GLU A 301 11.05 -2.92 -5.67
N LYS A 302 11.05 -3.99 -6.48
CA LYS A 302 9.84 -4.75 -6.81
C LYS A 302 9.21 -5.41 -5.58
N VAL A 303 10.04 -5.91 -4.66
CA VAL A 303 9.54 -6.50 -3.41
C VAL A 303 9.00 -5.41 -2.49
N HIS A 304 9.62 -4.22 -2.46
CA HIS A 304 9.17 -3.08 -1.67
C HIS A 304 7.76 -2.59 -2.07
N GLU A 305 7.43 -2.64 -3.36
CA GLU A 305 6.11 -2.25 -3.88
C GLU A 305 5.00 -3.24 -3.48
N ILE A 306 5.33 -4.53 -3.42
CA ILE A 306 4.35 -5.61 -3.17
C ILE A 306 4.23 -5.90 -1.67
N ALA A 307 5.33 -5.79 -0.92
CA ALA A 307 5.41 -6.17 0.48
C ALA A 307 4.76 -5.13 1.42
N PRO A 308 4.24 -5.57 2.58
CA PRO A 308 3.74 -4.65 3.59
C PRO A 308 4.85 -3.72 4.08
N GLN A 309 4.63 -2.42 3.96
CA GLN A 309 5.63 -1.40 4.27
C GLN A 309 5.86 -1.27 5.77
N VAL A 310 6.98 -1.79 6.25
CA VAL A 310 7.43 -1.62 7.63
C VAL A 310 8.37 -0.43 7.68
N LYS A 311 7.88 0.72 8.14
CA LYS A 311 8.71 1.95 8.24
C LYS A 311 9.51 2.03 9.55
N GLY A 312 9.07 1.28 10.56
CA GLY A 312 9.66 1.30 11.90
C GLY A 312 9.67 -0.08 12.53
N LEU A 313 10.87 -0.52 12.91
CA LEU A 313 11.16 -1.80 13.56
C LEU A 313 11.75 -1.55 14.95
N LEU A 314 11.19 -2.17 15.98
CA LEU A 314 11.72 -2.10 17.35
C LEU A 314 12.29 -3.46 17.76
N ILE A 315 13.57 -3.50 18.09
CA ILE A 315 14.28 -4.68 18.59
C ILE A 315 14.38 -4.54 20.12
N CYS A 316 13.58 -5.31 20.83
CA CYS A 316 13.49 -5.31 22.30
C CYS A 316 14.11 -6.59 22.86
N GLY A 317 14.73 -6.50 24.03
CA GLY A 317 15.14 -7.68 24.79
C GLY A 317 16.22 -7.37 25.81
N PRO A 318 16.65 -8.36 26.61
CA PRO A 318 17.67 -8.18 27.63
C PRO A 318 18.99 -7.62 27.09
N ARG A 319 19.86 -7.17 27.99
CA ARG A 319 21.26 -6.85 27.66
C ARG A 319 22.00 -8.14 27.25
N GLY A 320 22.93 -8.04 26.31
CA GLY A 320 23.71 -9.18 25.85
C GLY A 320 23.03 -10.13 24.85
N CYS A 321 21.78 -9.88 24.42
CA CYS A 321 21.09 -10.77 23.46
C CYS A 321 21.49 -10.61 21.97
N GLY A 322 22.49 -9.78 21.64
CA GLY A 322 22.89 -9.56 20.24
C GLY A 322 22.01 -8.60 19.44
N LYS A 323 21.28 -7.69 20.10
CA LYS A 323 20.39 -6.70 19.44
C LYS A 323 21.14 -5.78 18.47
N HIS A 324 22.30 -5.28 18.88
CA HIS A 324 23.18 -4.48 18.01
C HIS A 324 23.73 -5.33 16.85
N MET A 325 24.06 -6.60 17.12
CA MET A 325 24.52 -7.54 16.09
C MET A 325 23.46 -7.71 14.99
N LEU A 326 22.17 -7.81 15.35
CA LEU A 326 21.07 -7.86 14.38
C LEU A 326 20.94 -6.56 13.57
N LEU A 327 21.08 -5.39 14.21
CA LEU A 327 21.06 -4.10 13.50
C LEU A 327 22.18 -4.05 12.45
N HIS A 328 23.40 -4.42 12.84
CA HIS A 328 24.54 -4.42 11.92
C HIS A 328 24.39 -5.46 10.81
N ALA A 329 23.83 -6.64 11.12
CA ALA A 329 23.49 -7.65 10.12
C ALA A 329 22.49 -7.09 9.08
N ILE A 330 21.41 -6.43 9.51
CA ILE A 330 20.46 -5.78 8.58
C ILE A 330 21.19 -4.78 7.66
N CYS A 331 22.09 -3.97 8.22
CA CYS A 331 22.81 -2.97 7.43
C CYS A 331 23.76 -3.61 6.40
N ASN A 332 24.48 -4.66 6.78
CA ASN A 332 25.42 -5.32 5.88
C ASN A 332 24.71 -6.13 4.78
N GLU A 333 23.64 -6.85 5.11
CA GLU A 333 22.86 -7.61 4.12
C GLU A 333 22.17 -6.69 3.09
N LEU A 334 21.79 -5.48 3.51
CA LEU A 334 21.23 -4.46 2.62
C LEU A 334 22.27 -3.61 1.89
N GLY A 335 23.53 -3.61 2.35
CA GLY A 335 24.52 -2.61 1.97
C GLY A 335 24.07 -1.17 2.31
N ALA A 336 23.31 -1.01 3.40
CA ALA A 336 22.66 0.25 3.75
C ALA A 336 23.55 1.17 4.59
N ASN A 337 23.33 2.49 4.41
CA ASN A 337 23.97 3.49 5.27
C ASN A 337 23.31 3.51 6.65
N LEU A 338 24.13 3.50 7.72
CA LEU A 338 23.67 3.51 9.09
C LEU A 338 23.76 4.93 9.68
N PHE A 339 22.62 5.50 10.07
CA PHE A 339 22.54 6.79 10.74
C PHE A 339 22.21 6.60 12.22
N ASP A 340 23.11 7.00 13.10
CA ASP A 340 22.91 7.05 14.54
C ASP A 340 22.29 8.37 14.99
N ILE A 341 21.01 8.32 15.32
CA ILE A 341 20.27 9.44 15.90
C ILE A 341 19.96 9.19 17.38
N SER A 342 20.83 8.46 18.07
CA SER A 342 20.72 8.23 19.52
C SER A 342 20.83 9.56 20.28
N PRO A 343 20.09 9.75 21.38
CA PRO A 343 20.09 11.01 22.15
C PRO A 343 21.46 11.46 22.63
N GLN A 344 22.37 10.52 22.87
CA GLN A 344 23.75 10.79 23.28
C GLN A 344 24.54 11.49 22.18
N ASN A 345 24.33 11.10 20.91
CA ASN A 345 25.05 11.63 19.75
C ASN A 345 24.48 12.99 19.29
N ILE A 346 23.17 13.23 19.49
CA ILE A 346 22.49 14.46 19.04
C ILE A 346 22.78 15.65 19.97
N TYR A 347 23.07 15.39 21.24
CA TYR A 347 23.08 16.40 22.30
C TYR A 347 24.06 17.54 22.08
N GLU A 348 25.25 17.24 21.56
CA GLU A 348 26.33 18.22 21.42
C GLU A 348 26.07 19.18 20.27
N THR A 349 25.57 18.68 19.13
CA THR A 349 25.47 19.46 17.89
C THR A 349 24.08 20.06 17.64
N TYR A 350 23.00 19.40 18.08
CA TYR A 350 21.62 19.77 17.70
C TYR A 350 20.70 20.01 18.92
N ARG A 351 21.18 20.78 19.90
CA ARG A 351 20.49 21.09 21.16
C ARG A 351 19.16 21.87 20.99
N GLU A 352 19.05 22.65 19.92
CA GLU A 352 17.90 23.54 19.69
C GLU A 352 16.68 22.85 19.04
N LYS A 353 15.49 23.43 19.23
CA LYS A 353 14.24 22.94 18.61
C LYS A 353 14.31 22.93 17.08
N GLU A 354 15.06 23.88 16.51
CA GLU A 354 15.31 23.95 15.06
C GLU A 354 16.38 22.95 14.65
N GLY A 355 17.38 22.69 15.50
CA GLY A 355 18.40 21.66 15.31
C GLY A 355 17.83 20.26 15.10
N ILE A 356 16.89 19.80 15.94
CA ILE A 356 16.26 18.48 15.74
C ILE A 356 15.44 18.42 14.44
N LYS A 357 14.74 19.50 14.09
CA LYS A 357 13.99 19.55 12.81
C LYS A 357 14.95 19.53 11.63
N MET A 358 16.06 20.26 11.74
CA MET A 358 17.12 20.32 10.75
C MET A 358 17.76 18.94 10.59
N LEU A 359 18.17 18.28 11.67
CA LEU A 359 18.71 16.91 11.66
C LEU A 359 17.76 15.92 10.99
N MET A 360 16.47 15.94 11.35
CA MET A 360 15.47 15.05 10.73
C MET A 360 15.26 15.37 9.24
N HIS A 361 15.38 16.63 8.86
CA HIS A 361 15.35 17.07 7.47
C HIS A 361 16.61 16.61 6.70
N LEU A 362 17.81 16.77 7.27
CA LEU A 362 19.07 16.27 6.70
C LEU A 362 19.02 14.75 6.53
N CYS A 363 18.65 14.01 7.57
CA CYS A 363 18.50 12.55 7.52
C CYS A 363 17.47 12.13 6.46
N SER A 364 16.40 12.90 6.25
CA SER A 364 15.43 12.62 5.19
C SER A 364 16.00 12.93 3.80
N LYS A 365 16.71 14.05 3.61
CA LYS A 365 17.26 14.47 2.32
C LYS A 365 18.39 13.54 1.89
N VAL A 366 19.37 13.32 2.77
CA VAL A 366 20.54 12.44 2.52
C VAL A 366 20.09 10.99 2.48
N GLY A 367 19.26 10.53 3.41
CA GLY A 367 18.79 9.14 3.46
C GLY A 367 17.91 8.75 2.26
N LYS A 368 17.18 9.70 1.65
CA LYS A 368 16.44 9.46 0.40
C LYS A 368 17.35 9.47 -0.83
N ALA A 369 18.44 10.21 -0.81
CA ALA A 369 19.42 10.22 -1.90
C ALA A 369 20.29 8.96 -1.89
N LEU A 370 20.67 8.48 -0.70
CA LEU A 370 21.60 7.36 -0.48
C LEU A 370 20.86 6.09 -0.03
N GLN A 371 19.83 5.70 -0.77
CA GLN A 371 19.06 4.47 -0.48
C GLN A 371 19.83 3.21 -0.90
N PRO A 372 19.76 2.11 -0.13
CA PRO A 372 18.99 1.91 1.10
C PRO A 372 19.64 2.55 2.34
N THR A 373 18.81 3.03 3.27
CA THR A 373 19.26 3.72 4.50
C THR A 373 18.57 3.16 5.74
N VAL A 374 19.35 2.89 6.79
CA VAL A 374 18.86 2.48 8.11
C VAL A 374 19.17 3.59 9.12
N ILE A 375 18.12 4.13 9.73
CA ILE A 375 18.24 5.13 10.80
C ILE A 375 18.00 4.40 12.12
N PHE A 376 18.95 4.46 13.05
CA PHE A 376 18.84 3.77 14.33
C PHE A 376 18.80 4.71 15.53
N ILE A 377 18.08 4.27 16.56
CA ILE A 377 18.02 4.93 17.86
C ILE A 377 18.34 3.89 18.93
N ASN A 378 19.41 4.12 19.67
CA ASN A 378 19.73 3.33 20.86
C ASN A 378 18.93 3.79 22.09
N ASP A 379 18.69 2.87 23.03
CA ASP A 379 17.92 3.09 24.26
C ASP A 379 16.58 3.83 24.02
N CYS A 380 15.81 3.36 23.04
CA CYS A 380 14.53 3.96 22.64
C CYS A 380 13.56 4.20 23.81
N GLU A 381 13.61 3.39 24.85
CA GLU A 381 12.84 3.55 26.07
C GLU A 381 13.00 4.94 26.68
N LYS A 382 14.22 5.51 26.67
CA LYS A 382 14.54 6.84 27.23
C LYS A 382 13.76 7.94 26.54
N LEU A 383 13.44 7.79 25.25
CA LEU A 383 12.58 8.71 24.49
C LEU A 383 11.15 8.77 25.01
N PHE A 384 10.65 7.65 25.52
CA PHE A 384 9.25 7.47 25.87
C PHE A 384 9.00 7.31 27.37
N LYS A 385 10.00 7.51 28.25
CA LYS A 385 9.80 7.46 29.72
C LYS A 385 8.89 8.59 30.21
N LYS A 386 8.01 8.26 31.18
CA LYS A 386 7.12 9.26 31.84
C LYS A 386 7.92 10.20 32.74
N LYS A 387 8.76 9.63 33.61
CA LYS A 387 9.69 10.33 34.51
C LYS A 387 11.12 10.05 34.04
N LEU A 388 11.88 11.11 33.79
CA LEU A 388 13.30 11.04 33.40
C LEU A 388 14.15 11.35 34.64
N LYS A 389 15.25 10.62 34.82
CA LYS A 389 16.28 11.01 35.81
C LYS A 389 16.87 12.38 35.42
N PRO A 390 17.37 13.19 36.38
CA PRO A 390 17.89 14.52 36.09
C PRO A 390 19.02 14.54 35.04
N GLU A 391 19.89 13.53 35.05
CA GLU A 391 20.92 13.30 34.01
C GLU A 391 20.29 13.05 32.63
N GLU A 392 19.25 12.21 32.56
CA GLU A 392 18.54 11.90 31.32
C GLU A 392 17.66 13.05 30.79
N LYS A 393 17.34 14.05 31.65
CA LYS A 393 16.60 15.25 31.24
C LYS A 393 17.46 16.21 30.42
N GLN A 394 18.77 16.21 30.61
CA GLN A 394 19.68 17.09 29.87
C GLN A 394 19.58 16.83 28.35
N PHE A 395 19.40 15.57 27.96
CA PHE A 395 19.29 15.13 26.56
C PHE A 395 17.95 15.44 25.86
N GLU A 396 16.99 16.08 26.55
CA GLU A 396 15.62 16.38 26.06
C GLU A 396 14.94 15.32 25.16
N PRO A 397 14.96 14.03 25.54
CA PRO A 397 14.59 12.92 24.66
C PRO A 397 13.10 12.94 24.23
N LYS A 398 12.25 13.66 24.99
CA LYS A 398 10.82 13.87 24.68
C LYS A 398 10.57 14.69 23.41
N ARG A 399 11.53 15.50 22.95
CA ARG A 399 11.41 16.30 21.72
C ARG A 399 11.54 15.40 20.48
N LEU A 400 12.57 14.56 20.46
CA LEU A 400 12.79 13.57 19.41
C LEU A 400 11.59 12.60 19.29
N ALA A 401 11.08 12.11 20.44
CA ALA A 401 9.90 11.25 20.50
C ALA A 401 8.64 11.84 19.81
N LYS A 402 8.47 13.17 19.82
CA LYS A 402 7.36 13.86 19.15
C LYS A 402 7.63 14.10 17.65
N ALA A 403 8.89 14.19 17.25
CA ALA A 403 9.30 14.41 15.87
C ALA A 403 9.23 13.11 15.04
N LEU A 404 9.61 11.96 15.62
CA LEU A 404 9.67 10.66 14.91
C LEU A 404 8.36 10.28 14.20
N PRO A 405 7.17 10.32 14.84
CA PRO A 405 5.92 9.95 14.15
C PRO A 405 5.50 10.94 13.06
N LYS A 406 5.96 12.19 13.13
CA LYS A 406 5.72 13.18 12.06
C LYS A 406 6.62 12.87 10.87
N TRP A 407 7.89 12.61 11.13
CA TRP A 407 8.88 12.28 10.10
C TRP A 407 8.57 10.97 9.37
N LEU A 408 8.10 9.94 10.07
CA LEU A 408 7.68 8.66 9.45
C LEU A 408 6.55 8.82 8.43
N LYS A 409 5.73 9.88 8.54
CA LYS A 409 4.68 10.20 7.55
C LYS A 409 5.25 10.85 6.28
N THR A 410 6.43 11.46 6.37
CA THR A 410 7.13 12.11 5.25
C THR A 410 7.84 11.11 4.33
N ILE A 411 8.04 9.87 4.79
CA ILE A 411 8.60 8.76 4.02
C ILE A 411 7.51 8.21 3.11
N LYS A 412 7.74 8.26 1.80
CA LYS A 412 6.80 7.76 0.79
C LYS A 412 6.89 6.24 0.65
N PRO A 413 5.85 5.61 0.08
CA PRO A 413 5.83 4.17 -0.21
C PRO A 413 6.97 3.62 -1.09
N GLY A 414 7.72 4.46 -1.81
CA GLY A 414 8.88 4.02 -2.61
C GLY A 414 10.23 4.28 -1.96
N ASP A 415 10.27 4.95 -0.80
CA ASP A 415 11.52 5.32 -0.15
C ASP A 415 12.04 4.14 0.71
N ARG A 416 13.21 3.57 0.36
CA ARG A 416 13.87 2.48 1.10
C ARG A 416 14.62 2.98 2.34
N VAL A 417 13.86 3.53 3.29
CA VAL A 417 14.36 4.05 4.57
C VAL A 417 13.71 3.30 5.72
N LEU A 418 14.51 2.66 6.57
CA LEU A 418 14.06 1.90 7.73
C LEU A 418 14.46 2.59 9.04
N LEU A 419 13.50 2.85 9.93
CA LEU A 419 13.78 3.26 11.31
C LEU A 419 13.90 2.02 12.21
N VAL A 420 15.06 1.82 12.84
CA VAL A 420 15.28 0.74 13.82
C VAL A 420 15.48 1.31 15.21
N GLY A 421 14.70 0.85 16.17
CA GLY A 421 14.88 1.16 17.58
C GLY A 421 15.46 -0.02 18.33
N ILE A 422 16.46 0.19 19.19
CA ILE A 422 16.92 -0.81 20.13
C ILE A 422 16.45 -0.43 21.53
N SER A 423 15.92 -1.39 22.28
CA SER A 423 15.46 -1.17 23.66
C SER A 423 15.84 -2.31 24.60
N HIS A 424 16.34 -1.95 25.79
CA HIS A 424 16.69 -2.88 26.86
C HIS A 424 15.64 -2.97 27.96
N GLU A 425 14.79 -1.96 28.11
CA GLU A 425 13.75 -1.93 29.13
C GLU A 425 12.47 -1.28 28.58
N PRO A 426 11.81 -1.92 27.59
CA PRO A 426 10.68 -1.31 26.89
C PRO A 426 9.47 -1.07 27.81
N TYR A 427 9.39 -1.78 28.94
CA TYR A 427 8.35 -1.61 29.96
C TYR A 427 8.41 -0.25 30.69
N GLN A 428 9.55 0.44 30.70
CA GLN A 428 9.66 1.78 31.29
C GLN A 428 9.06 2.87 30.37
N GLY A 429 8.92 2.59 29.08
CA GLY A 429 8.39 3.50 28.07
C GLY A 429 6.86 3.50 28.01
N VAL A 430 6.27 4.61 27.56
CA VAL A 430 4.83 4.64 27.24
C VAL A 430 4.58 3.91 25.92
N VAL A 431 3.80 2.83 25.98
CA VAL A 431 3.50 1.93 24.84
C VAL A 431 2.85 2.68 23.66
N LYS A 432 1.84 3.52 23.90
CA LYS A 432 1.05 4.15 22.82
C LYS A 432 1.90 5.02 21.86
N PRO A 433 2.73 5.98 22.33
CA PRO A 433 3.61 6.76 21.44
C PRO A 433 4.71 5.91 20.80
N MET A 434 5.28 4.95 21.53
CA MET A 434 6.33 4.07 21.01
C MET A 434 5.82 3.22 19.84
N MET A 435 4.64 2.62 19.96
CA MET A 435 4.02 1.82 18.88
C MET A 435 3.52 2.65 17.69
N LYS A 436 3.41 3.98 17.84
CA LYS A 436 3.16 4.88 16.70
C LYS A 436 4.42 5.14 15.88
N ALA A 437 5.59 5.08 16.51
CA ALA A 437 6.88 5.21 15.83
C ALA A 437 7.34 3.86 15.26
N PHE A 438 7.20 2.79 16.04
CA PHE A 438 7.62 1.44 15.65
C PHE A 438 6.41 0.56 15.39
N GLN A 439 6.19 0.23 14.11
CA GLN A 439 5.03 -0.54 13.66
C GLN A 439 5.18 -2.03 13.94
N ARG A 440 6.42 -2.53 13.88
CA ARG A 440 6.77 -3.92 14.17
C ARG A 440 7.71 -3.98 15.36
N VAL A 441 7.53 -5.01 16.19
CA VAL A 441 8.35 -5.27 17.36
C VAL A 441 8.89 -6.69 17.26
N ILE A 442 10.21 -6.84 17.39
CA ILE A 442 10.92 -8.10 17.51
C ILE A 442 11.38 -8.20 18.96
N LEU A 443 10.89 -9.22 19.67
CA LEU A 443 11.30 -9.52 21.04
C LEU A 443 12.38 -10.59 21.01
N LEU A 444 13.55 -10.27 21.56
CA LEU A 444 14.64 -11.22 21.80
C LEU A 444 14.41 -11.88 23.16
N PRO A 445 14.20 -13.20 23.17
CA PRO A 445 14.06 -13.95 24.40
C PRO A 445 15.43 -14.34 24.95
N ARG A 446 15.42 -14.93 26.14
CA ARG A 446 16.53 -15.69 26.68
C ARG A 446 16.84 -16.90 25.76
N PRO A 447 18.11 -17.25 25.52
CA PRO A 447 18.46 -18.39 24.67
C PRO A 447 17.98 -19.70 25.29
N GLU A 448 17.36 -20.55 24.49
CA GLU A 448 16.95 -21.91 24.87
C GLU A 448 18.16 -22.83 25.02
N TYR A 449 17.96 -24.00 25.63
CA TYR A 449 19.02 -25.00 25.81
C TYR A 449 19.72 -25.37 24.49
N GLY A 450 18.96 -25.65 23.43
CA GLY A 450 19.51 -25.98 22.11
C GLY A 450 20.37 -24.85 21.53
N THR A 451 19.90 -23.60 21.65
CA THR A 451 20.67 -22.42 21.21
C THR A 451 21.94 -22.24 22.06
N ARG A 452 21.90 -22.44 23.37
CA ARG A 452 23.10 -22.34 24.23
C ARG A 452 24.12 -23.42 23.89
N LEU A 453 23.67 -24.66 23.67
CA LEU A 453 24.54 -25.76 23.24
C LEU A 453 25.20 -25.41 21.90
N LEU A 454 24.44 -24.88 20.95
CA LEU A 454 24.96 -24.42 19.66
C LEU A 454 25.98 -23.29 19.82
N LEU A 455 25.73 -22.31 20.70
CA LEU A 455 26.67 -21.22 20.99
C LEU A 455 27.99 -21.77 21.50
N TRP A 456 27.99 -22.63 22.53
CA TRP A 456 29.23 -23.23 23.04
C TRP A 456 29.95 -24.06 21.98
N LYS A 457 29.20 -24.88 21.22
CA LYS A 457 29.76 -25.74 20.17
C LYS A 457 30.41 -24.97 19.02
N THR A 458 29.89 -23.79 18.68
CA THR A 458 30.37 -22.99 17.54
C THR A 458 31.39 -21.94 17.94
N LEU A 459 31.23 -21.29 19.10
CA LEU A 459 32.11 -20.22 19.55
C LEU A 459 33.45 -20.76 20.07
N ILE A 460 33.47 -21.89 20.81
CA ILE A 460 34.73 -22.45 21.34
C ILE A 460 35.74 -22.71 20.20
N PRO A 461 35.39 -23.41 19.10
CA PRO A 461 36.30 -23.59 17.97
C PRO A 461 36.66 -22.28 17.26
N LYS A 462 35.72 -21.33 17.20
CA LYS A 462 35.94 -20.02 16.56
C LYS A 462 37.05 -19.22 17.27
N TYR A 463 37.23 -19.40 18.57
CA TYR A 463 38.31 -18.78 19.37
C TYR A 463 39.50 -19.72 19.61
N GLY A 464 39.64 -20.81 18.83
CA GLY A 464 40.79 -21.71 18.88
C GLY A 464 40.71 -22.83 19.92
N GLY A 465 39.56 -22.99 20.59
CA GLY A 465 39.33 -24.08 21.53
C GLY A 465 38.98 -25.39 20.83
N ILE A 466 39.67 -26.47 21.20
CA ILE A 466 39.39 -27.84 20.75
C ILE A 466 38.33 -28.47 21.67
N ILE A 467 37.24 -28.94 21.08
CA ILE A 467 36.19 -29.67 21.79
C ILE A 467 36.63 -31.14 21.90
N THR A 468 37.06 -31.55 23.09
CA THR A 468 37.37 -32.95 23.44
C THR A 468 36.19 -33.61 24.15
N PRO A 469 36.09 -34.95 24.21
CA PRO A 469 35.07 -35.66 25.00
C PRO A 469 35.07 -35.29 26.50
N ALA A 470 36.20 -34.81 27.03
CA ALA A 470 36.31 -34.30 28.39
C ALA A 470 35.49 -33.01 28.64
N LEU A 471 35.11 -32.29 27.59
CA LEU A 471 34.31 -31.08 27.67
C LEU A 471 32.83 -31.43 27.50
N ASP A 472 32.12 -31.57 28.63
CA ASP A 472 30.68 -31.78 28.59
C ASP A 472 29.92 -30.47 28.32
N LEU A 473 29.63 -30.24 27.04
CA LEU A 473 28.85 -29.10 26.58
C LEU A 473 27.40 -29.15 27.09
N THR A 474 26.85 -30.33 27.40
CA THR A 474 25.46 -30.45 27.84
C THR A 474 25.27 -29.92 29.25
N SER A 475 26.18 -30.28 30.17
CA SER A 475 26.21 -29.72 31.52
C SER A 475 26.49 -28.22 31.49
N LEU A 476 27.41 -27.75 30.65
CA LEU A 476 27.69 -26.32 30.49
C LEU A 476 26.47 -25.55 29.95
N ALA A 477 25.71 -26.11 29.01
CA ALA A 477 24.48 -25.52 28.49
C ALA A 477 23.34 -25.49 29.53
N LYS A 478 23.33 -26.42 30.51
CA LYS A 478 22.42 -26.38 31.66
C LYS A 478 22.85 -25.34 32.70
N LEU A 479 24.15 -25.25 33.01
CA LEU A 479 24.69 -24.28 33.96
C LEU A 479 24.57 -22.84 33.45
N SER A 480 24.71 -22.64 32.14
CA SER A 480 24.51 -21.33 31.48
C SER A 480 23.03 -20.96 31.27
N ASP A 481 22.09 -21.69 31.89
CA ASP A 481 20.71 -21.23 31.96
C ASP A 481 20.66 -19.86 32.64
N SER A 482 19.78 -18.95 32.20
CA SER A 482 19.68 -17.53 32.62
C SER A 482 20.70 -16.56 32.00
N TYR A 483 21.78 -17.03 31.36
CA TYR A 483 22.75 -16.14 30.74
C TYR A 483 22.37 -15.74 29.30
N ALA A 484 22.73 -14.50 28.93
CA ALA A 484 22.58 -14.02 27.56
C ALA A 484 23.70 -14.57 26.65
N PRO A 485 23.49 -14.68 25.33
CA PRO A 485 24.52 -15.10 24.37
C PRO A 485 25.80 -14.27 24.44
N GLY A 486 25.68 -12.97 24.70
CA GLY A 486 26.83 -12.07 24.89
C GLY A 486 27.67 -12.45 26.10
N HIS A 487 27.03 -12.81 27.23
CA HIS A 487 27.78 -13.25 28.42
C HIS A 487 28.50 -14.58 28.17
N ILE A 488 27.88 -15.50 27.42
CA ILE A 488 28.52 -16.76 27.00
C ILE A 488 29.73 -16.47 26.10
N HIS A 489 29.58 -15.57 25.13
CA HIS A 489 30.69 -15.13 24.28
C HIS A 489 31.84 -14.52 25.11
N ASP A 490 31.53 -13.59 26.00
CA ASP A 490 32.52 -12.87 26.79
C ASP A 490 33.28 -13.84 27.72
N THR A 491 32.57 -14.78 28.35
CA THR A 491 33.18 -15.86 29.13
C THR A 491 34.13 -16.73 28.30
N ILE A 492 33.79 -17.05 27.05
CA ILE A 492 34.68 -17.82 26.17
C ILE A 492 35.95 -17.03 25.86
N VAL A 493 35.82 -15.74 25.57
CA VAL A 493 36.96 -14.86 25.27
C VAL A 493 37.86 -14.69 26.50
N GLU A 494 37.28 -14.52 27.68
CA GLU A 494 38.02 -14.39 28.95
C GLU A 494 38.76 -15.67 29.34
N THR A 495 38.20 -16.84 29.03
CA THR A 495 38.78 -18.15 29.39
C THR A 495 39.80 -18.64 28.36
N LEU A 496 39.53 -18.47 27.06
CA LEU A 496 40.40 -18.85 25.95
C LEU A 496 41.47 -17.79 25.65
N THR A 497 42.25 -17.44 26.68
CA THR A 497 43.46 -16.62 26.50
C THR A 497 44.54 -17.40 25.75
N GLU A 498 45.46 -16.70 25.09
CA GLU A 498 46.62 -17.31 24.40
C GLU A 498 47.38 -18.29 25.31
N ARG A 499 47.53 -17.94 26.60
CA ARG A 499 48.14 -18.80 27.62
C ARG A 499 47.36 -20.09 27.85
N ARG A 500 46.02 -20.03 27.85
CA ARG A 500 45.18 -21.22 28.00
C ARG A 500 45.26 -22.12 26.78
N LEU A 501 45.24 -21.54 25.57
CA LEU A 501 45.33 -22.26 24.30
C LEU A 501 46.62 -23.10 24.20
N VAL A 502 47.77 -22.54 24.57
CA VAL A 502 49.05 -23.30 24.57
C VAL A 502 49.01 -24.48 25.56
N LYS A 503 48.38 -24.29 26.73
CA LYS A 503 48.26 -25.33 27.76
C LYS A 503 47.21 -26.40 27.43
N MET A 504 46.39 -26.21 26.40
CA MET A 504 45.33 -27.17 26.04
C MET A 504 45.85 -28.55 25.67
N SER A 505 47.06 -28.63 25.09
CA SER A 505 47.71 -29.90 24.76
C SER A 505 47.95 -30.80 25.97
N LYS A 506 48.21 -30.20 27.14
CA LYS A 506 48.49 -30.91 28.41
C LYS A 506 47.26 -30.99 29.31
N HIS A 507 46.43 -29.96 29.31
CA HIS A 507 45.23 -29.86 30.11
C HIS A 507 44.03 -29.57 29.19
N PRO A 508 43.22 -30.58 28.85
CA PRO A 508 42.05 -30.39 27.99
C PRO A 508 41.06 -29.40 28.64
N LEU A 509 40.20 -28.80 27.83
CA LEU A 509 39.16 -27.89 28.33
C LEU A 509 38.11 -28.69 29.12
N GLN A 510 37.74 -28.17 30.29
CA GLN A 510 36.69 -28.73 31.12
C GLN A 510 35.55 -27.72 31.31
N ALA A 511 34.36 -28.19 31.66
CA ALA A 511 33.22 -27.32 31.92
C ALA A 511 33.45 -26.37 33.11
N SER A 512 34.27 -26.79 34.09
CA SER A 512 34.66 -26.00 35.26
C SER A 512 35.44 -24.73 34.90
N ASP A 513 36.21 -24.76 33.81
CA ASP A 513 37.04 -23.61 33.37
C ASP A 513 36.19 -22.39 33.03
N PHE A 514 34.93 -22.60 32.61
CA PHE A 514 34.01 -21.55 32.18
C PHE A 514 33.14 -21.00 33.31
N ILE A 515 33.05 -21.70 34.45
CA ILE A 515 32.20 -21.29 35.59
C ILE A 515 32.66 -19.94 36.17
N PRO A 516 33.97 -19.67 36.40
CA PRO A 516 34.41 -18.39 36.90
C PRO A 516 34.00 -17.22 36.02
N GLY A 517 34.13 -17.34 34.69
CA GLY A 517 33.71 -16.27 33.77
C GLY A 517 32.20 -16.02 33.82
N LEU A 518 31.39 -17.08 33.84
CA LEU A 518 29.93 -16.94 33.98
C LEU A 518 29.53 -16.23 35.29
N ALA A 519 30.26 -16.48 36.40
CA ALA A 519 29.95 -15.88 37.69
C ALA A 519 30.17 -14.34 37.74
N HIS A 520 31.02 -13.78 36.87
CA HIS A 520 31.26 -12.34 36.79
C HIS A 520 30.12 -11.58 36.09
N HIS A 521 29.30 -12.27 35.30
CA HIS A 521 28.21 -11.66 34.54
C HIS A 521 26.87 -11.75 35.26
N ASN A 522 26.03 -10.73 35.05
CA ASN A 522 24.67 -10.73 35.58
C ASN A 522 23.75 -11.63 34.74
N ALA A 523 23.07 -12.56 35.42
CA ALA A 523 22.02 -13.37 34.82
C ALA A 523 20.77 -12.53 34.48
N ILE A 524 19.98 -13.00 33.51
CA ILE A 524 18.65 -12.46 33.24
C ILE A 524 17.70 -12.99 34.33
N TYR A 525 17.23 -12.09 35.18
CA TYR A 525 16.32 -12.44 36.27
C TYR A 525 14.89 -12.68 35.78
N LYS A 526 14.16 -13.57 36.46
CA LYS A 526 12.75 -13.88 36.14
C LYS A 526 11.84 -12.66 36.18
N GLU A 527 12.13 -11.71 37.07
CA GLU A 527 11.39 -10.45 37.20
C GLU A 527 11.43 -9.62 35.91
N GLU A 528 12.60 -9.55 35.26
CA GLU A 528 12.76 -8.86 33.99
C GLU A 528 11.92 -9.56 32.91
N GLU A 529 11.97 -10.89 32.85
CA GLU A 529 11.19 -11.68 31.89
C GLU A 529 9.69 -11.47 32.04
N ASP A 530 9.18 -11.47 33.27
CA ASP A 530 7.75 -11.26 33.51
C ASP A 530 7.33 -9.82 33.23
N ALA A 531 8.23 -8.85 33.45
CA ALA A 531 8.04 -7.48 33.00
C ALA A 531 7.93 -7.42 31.45
N TYR A 532 8.76 -8.17 30.72
CA TYR A 532 8.65 -8.28 29.26
C TYR A 532 7.34 -8.91 28.81
N LYS A 533 6.93 -10.04 29.40
CA LYS A 533 5.66 -10.71 29.07
C LYS A 533 4.47 -9.78 29.32
N SER A 534 4.45 -9.12 30.48
CA SER A 534 3.37 -8.19 30.84
C SER A 534 3.33 -6.96 29.94
N TRP A 535 4.49 -6.48 29.47
CA TRP A 535 4.58 -5.40 28.49
C TRP A 535 4.11 -5.85 27.11
N TRP A 536 4.53 -7.03 26.67
CA TRP A 536 4.16 -7.60 25.37
C TRP A 536 2.64 -7.71 25.21
N LYS A 537 1.94 -8.22 26.23
CA LYS A 537 0.47 -8.29 26.27
C LYS A 537 -0.20 -6.93 26.08
N LYS A 538 0.42 -5.83 26.53
CA LYS A 538 -0.11 -4.47 26.37
C LYS A 538 0.07 -3.92 24.96
N THR A 539 0.96 -4.48 24.15
CA THR A 539 1.23 -4.02 22.78
C THR A 539 0.05 -4.34 21.84
N PRO A 540 -0.17 -3.58 20.76
CA PRO A 540 -1.20 -3.89 19.77
C PRO A 540 -1.06 -5.27 19.13
N LEU A 541 0.17 -5.75 18.94
CA LEU A 541 0.47 -7.09 18.42
C LEU A 541 0.11 -8.16 19.45
N GLY A 542 0.48 -7.96 20.73
CA GLY A 542 0.10 -8.85 21.82
C GLY A 542 -1.42 -8.97 21.97
N LYS A 543 -2.14 -7.85 21.98
CA LYS A 543 -3.61 -7.85 22.07
C LYS A 543 -4.31 -8.51 20.89
N LYS A 544 -3.80 -8.32 19.67
CA LYS A 544 -4.33 -9.01 18.48
C LYS A 544 -4.14 -10.52 18.58
N ARG A 545 -3.01 -10.95 19.16
CA ARG A 545 -2.70 -12.36 19.35
C ARG A 545 -3.54 -12.98 20.47
N GLU A 546 -3.75 -12.28 21.58
CA GLU A 546 -4.66 -12.74 22.66
C GLU A 546 -6.09 -12.93 22.12
N ARG A 547 -6.62 -11.95 21.37
CA ARG A 547 -7.94 -12.10 20.73
C ARG A 547 -8.01 -13.29 19.77
N PHE A 548 -6.96 -13.51 18.99
CA PHE A 548 -6.91 -14.66 18.08
C PHE A 548 -6.93 -16.00 18.84
N LEU A 549 -6.34 -16.06 20.04
CA LEU A 549 -6.41 -17.25 20.89
C LEU A 549 -7.81 -17.40 21.51
N GLU A 550 -8.42 -16.32 21.99
CA GLU A 550 -9.81 -16.30 22.49
C GLU A 550 -10.80 -16.78 21.40
N ASP A 551 -10.64 -16.30 20.16
CA ASP A 551 -11.47 -16.71 19.02
C ASP A 551 -11.29 -18.22 18.67
N GLN A 552 -10.09 -18.79 18.88
CA GLN A 552 -9.85 -20.23 18.71
C GLN A 552 -10.46 -21.07 19.84
N GLU A 553 -10.51 -20.53 21.06
CA GLU A 553 -11.19 -21.16 22.18
C GLU A 553 -12.72 -21.21 21.97
N GLU A 554 -13.31 -20.14 21.42
CA GLU A 554 -14.73 -20.10 21.09
C GLU A 554 -15.09 -20.97 19.86
N GLY A 555 -14.19 -21.07 18.88
CA GLY A 555 -14.41 -21.87 17.65
C GLY A 555 -14.25 -23.39 17.82
N GLY A 556 -13.68 -23.86 18.93
CA GLY A 556 -13.51 -25.29 19.24
C GLY A 556 -14.64 -25.90 20.07
N GLY A 557 -15.65 -25.11 20.44
CA GLY A 557 -16.83 -25.58 21.18
C GLY A 557 -17.96 -25.97 20.25
N ASP A 558 -18.05 -27.25 19.89
CA ASP A 558 -19.24 -27.80 19.25
C ASP A 558 -20.49 -27.59 20.12
N GLY A 559 -21.48 -26.91 19.54
CA GLY A 559 -22.90 -27.03 19.84
C GLY A 559 -23.37 -26.87 21.30
N LYS A 560 -23.62 -25.62 21.74
CA LYS A 560 -24.75 -25.34 22.64
C LYS A 560 -25.21 -23.88 22.60
N GLY A 561 -26.32 -23.67 21.88
CA GLY A 561 -27.41 -22.78 22.27
C GLY A 561 -27.16 -21.27 22.24
N LYS A 562 -27.56 -20.64 21.12
CA LYS A 562 -28.07 -19.25 21.14
C LYS A 562 -29.08 -19.10 22.30
N LYS A 563 -28.80 -18.17 23.22
CA LYS A 563 -29.86 -17.51 23.99
C LYS A 563 -29.65 -16.01 23.92
N ASP A 564 -30.52 -15.39 23.13
CA ASP A 564 -30.75 -13.95 23.12
C ASP A 564 -30.94 -13.42 24.54
N LYS A 565 -30.18 -12.38 24.90
CA LYS A 565 -30.59 -11.43 25.94
C LYS A 565 -30.55 -10.01 25.37
N LYS A 566 -31.70 -9.63 24.82
CA LYS A 566 -32.15 -8.26 24.62
C LYS A 566 -32.02 -7.45 25.93
N GLY A 567 -31.55 -6.22 25.79
CA GLY A 567 -32.17 -5.02 26.39
C GLY A 567 -32.14 -4.86 27.91
N GLY A 568 -31.26 -4.00 28.39
CA GLY A 568 -31.29 -3.50 29.77
C GLY A 568 -30.53 -2.19 29.92
N GLY A 569 -31.08 -1.11 29.36
CA GLY A 569 -30.61 0.25 29.63
C GLY A 569 -30.91 0.65 31.08
N LYS A 570 -29.94 1.24 31.78
CA LYS A 570 -30.22 2.09 32.94
C LYS A 570 -29.25 3.27 33.00
N GLY A 571 -29.84 4.45 32.94
CA GLY A 571 -29.19 5.74 32.87
C GLY A 571 -28.55 6.23 34.17
N LYS A 572 -27.80 7.30 33.98
CA LYS A 572 -27.05 8.08 34.98
C LYS A 572 -28.00 8.72 36.01
N GLY A 573 -27.90 8.32 37.27
CA GLY A 573 -28.47 9.03 38.41
C GLY A 573 -27.58 10.22 38.83
N LYS A 574 -28.08 11.44 38.63
CA LYS A 574 -27.51 12.69 39.12
C LYS A 574 -28.08 12.96 40.53
N LYS A 575 -27.24 12.96 41.57
CA LYS A 575 -27.62 13.33 42.94
C LYS A 575 -27.86 14.85 43.03
N GLY A 576 -29.11 15.26 43.23
CA GLY A 576 -29.51 16.60 43.66
C GLY A 576 -29.65 16.64 45.19
N LYS A 577 -29.03 17.64 45.83
CA LYS A 577 -29.17 17.96 47.26
C LYS A 577 -30.53 18.61 47.51
N GLY A 578 -31.30 18.10 48.47
CA GLY A 578 -32.47 18.78 49.03
C GLY A 578 -32.08 19.69 50.19
N LYS A 579 -32.55 20.94 50.16
CA LYS A 579 -32.65 21.84 51.33
C LYS A 579 -34.07 21.70 51.90
N LYS A 580 -34.19 21.45 53.21
CA LYS A 580 -35.44 21.51 53.97
C LYS A 580 -35.80 22.97 54.25
N LYS A 581 -37.09 23.29 54.16
CA LYS A 581 -37.75 24.52 54.62
C LYS A 581 -37.54 24.73 56.14
N LYS A 582 -37.22 25.96 56.52
CA LYS A 582 -38.17 26.85 57.20
C LYS A 582 -37.91 28.26 56.72
#